data_AF-A0A4Q1SIG3-F1
#
_entry.id   AF-A0A4Q1SIG3-F1
#
_cell.length_a   1.000
_cell.length_b   1.000
_cell.length_c   1.000
_cell.angle_alpha   90.00
_cell.angle_beta   90.00
_cell.angle_gamma   90.00
#
_symmetry.space_group_name_H-M   'P 1'
#
loop_
_entity.id
_entity.type
_entity.pdbx_description
1 polymer ?
#
loop_
_entity_poly.entity_id
_entity_poly.type
_entity_poly.pdbx_seq_one_letter_code
_entity_poly.pdbx_strand_id
1 'polypeptide(L)'
;MKLPMFADWLLKHFTPEPLREQLAGDLLEEMHAGRSPLWVWRQTLAAVSIGKRSMAAHYVQIALFSFAASTPVPTLMMSWRHSAFFLRVWERAIQLDWPTSALTTLLLELAPVLLPFWTAIALYVLLIPRAYRPTKHRALPAIARGWLTTLPAFLLAGFLLMHFFGQHGTLHRAAPRMEALNPLSLPAILYFVPSLFLSLIAALPLPPRPPLRANR
;
A
#
# COMPACT_ATOMS: atom_id res chain seq x y z
N MET A 1 12.29 42.80 -4.77
CA MET A 1 13.26 42.05 -3.93
C MET A 1 13.01 40.55 -4.15
N LYS A 2 14.03 39.70 -4.21
CA LYS A 2 13.84 38.23 -4.35
C LYS A 2 14.01 37.55 -3.00
N LEU A 3 13.33 36.43 -2.78
CA LEU A 3 13.57 35.57 -1.62
C LEU A 3 15.07 35.21 -1.54
N PRO A 4 15.60 34.97 -0.33
CA PRO A 4 16.93 34.41 -0.18
C PRO A 4 17.05 33.14 -1.01
N MET A 5 18.09 33.05 -1.85
CA MET A 5 18.25 31.98 -2.85
C MET A 5 18.07 30.57 -2.25
N PHE A 6 18.58 30.34 -1.05
CA PHE A 6 18.48 29.04 -0.40
C PHE A 6 17.09 28.79 0.21
N ALA A 7 16.41 29.82 0.73
CA ALA A 7 15.04 29.68 1.21
C ALA A 7 14.10 29.32 0.06
N ASP A 8 14.24 30.01 -1.08
CA ASP A 8 13.55 29.64 -2.32
C ASP A 8 13.89 28.20 -2.71
N TRP A 9 15.17 27.84 -2.82
CA TRP A 9 15.59 26.47 -3.16
C TRP A 9 14.97 25.40 -2.23
N LEU A 10 14.94 25.62 -0.91
CA LEU A 10 14.31 24.70 0.03
C LEU A 10 12.82 24.54 -0.24
N LEU A 11 12.09 25.64 -0.45
CA LEU A 11 10.67 25.59 -0.77
C LEU A 11 10.44 24.87 -2.11
N LYS A 12 11.32 25.07 -3.09
CA LYS A 12 11.22 24.41 -4.39
C LYS A 12 11.31 22.89 -4.31
N HIS A 13 12.15 22.36 -3.41
CA HIS A 13 12.49 20.94 -3.36
C HIS A 13 11.81 20.18 -2.23
N PHE A 14 11.42 20.86 -1.14
CA PHE A 14 10.91 20.20 0.07
C PHE A 14 9.45 20.51 0.39
N THR A 15 8.83 21.47 -0.32
CA THR A 15 7.43 21.83 -0.15
C THR A 15 6.62 21.39 -1.39
N PRO A 16 5.46 20.75 -1.23
CA PRO A 16 4.59 20.38 -2.36
C PRO A 16 4.20 21.60 -3.20
N GLU A 17 4.13 21.42 -4.52
CA GLU A 17 3.92 22.47 -5.53
C GLU A 17 2.84 23.52 -5.19
N PRO A 18 1.64 23.15 -4.70
CA PRO A 18 0.64 24.18 -4.44
C PRO A 18 0.85 24.99 -3.16
N LEU A 19 1.56 24.43 -2.18
CA LEU A 19 1.88 25.16 -0.94
C LEU A 19 3.08 26.07 -1.18
N ARG A 20 3.96 25.68 -2.11
CA ARG A 20 5.20 26.38 -2.44
C ARG A 20 4.92 27.80 -2.95
N GLU A 21 4.00 27.98 -3.88
CA GLU A 21 3.71 29.30 -4.45
C GLU A 21 3.02 30.23 -3.44
N GLN A 22 2.04 29.71 -2.70
CA GLN A 22 1.34 30.47 -1.66
C GLN A 22 2.32 30.90 -0.55
N LEU A 23 3.11 29.95 -0.02
CA LEU A 23 4.07 30.25 1.04
C LEU A 23 5.19 31.17 0.55
N ALA A 24 5.63 31.05 -0.70
CA ALA A 24 6.62 31.96 -1.28
C ALA A 24 6.06 33.38 -1.43
N GLY A 25 4.78 33.52 -1.80
CA GLY A 25 4.06 34.79 -1.84
C GLY A 25 4.00 35.44 -0.46
N ASP A 26 3.45 34.73 0.53
CA ASP A 26 3.31 35.21 1.91
C ASP A 26 4.66 35.65 2.50
N LEU A 27 5.72 34.86 2.29
CA LEU A 27 7.06 35.19 2.80
C LEU A 27 7.66 36.43 2.12
N LEU A 28 7.36 36.65 0.83
CA LEU A 28 7.85 37.79 0.08
C LEU A 28 7.10 39.07 0.45
N GLU A 29 5.79 38.99 0.68
CA GLU A 29 4.97 40.10 1.21
C GLU A 29 5.44 40.53 2.61
N GLU A 30 5.63 39.59 3.53
CA GLU A 30 6.13 39.86 4.88
C GLU A 30 7.56 40.43 4.87
N MET A 31 8.41 39.97 3.95
CA MET A 31 9.74 40.55 3.76
C MET A 31 9.66 41.99 3.26
N HIS A 32 8.73 42.31 2.36
CA HIS A 32 8.46 43.70 1.94
C HIS A 32 7.87 44.56 3.06
N ALA A 33 7.15 43.96 4.02
CA ALA A 33 6.67 44.62 5.24
C ALA A 33 7.77 44.88 6.29
N GLY A 34 9.04 44.60 5.97
CA GLY A 34 10.20 44.91 6.81
C GLY A 34 10.67 43.75 7.70
N ARG A 35 10.19 42.52 7.47
CA ARG A 35 10.72 41.34 8.19
C ARG A 35 12.16 41.03 7.77
N SER A 36 12.94 40.54 8.72
CA SER A 36 14.34 40.22 8.47
C SER A 36 14.51 38.93 7.65
N PRO A 37 15.61 38.79 6.89
CA PRO A 37 15.91 37.55 6.17
C PRO A 37 15.99 36.32 7.09
N LEU A 38 16.45 36.49 8.33
CA LEU A 38 16.49 35.44 9.34
C LEU A 38 15.09 34.94 9.73
N TRP A 39 14.11 35.85 9.79
CA TRP A 39 12.72 35.50 10.05
C TRP A 39 12.16 34.61 8.92
N VAL A 40 12.40 34.99 7.66
CA VAL A 40 11.99 34.22 6.47
C VAL A 40 12.54 32.79 6.51
N TRP A 41 13.81 32.65 6.90
CA TRP A 41 14.46 31.35 7.05
C TRP A 41 13.83 30.45 8.11
N ARG A 42 13.52 31.01 9.29
CA ARG A 42 12.84 30.26 10.35
C ARG A 42 11.47 29.77 9.90
N GLN A 43 10.71 30.60 9.18
CA GLN A 43 9.40 30.21 8.64
C GLN A 43 9.53 29.14 7.56
N THR A 44 10.52 29.26 6.67
CA THR A 44 10.80 28.27 5.64
C THR A 44 11.11 26.90 6.25
N LEU A 45 12.00 26.84 7.25
CA LEU A 45 12.34 25.59 7.94
C LEU A 45 11.15 25.03 8.72
N ALA A 46 10.35 25.88 9.38
CA ALA A 46 9.14 25.46 10.06
C ALA A 46 8.15 24.81 9.08
N ALA A 47 7.86 25.46 7.95
CA ALA A 47 6.97 24.93 6.91
C ALA A 47 7.45 23.58 6.36
N VAL A 48 8.74 23.46 6.03
CA VAL A 48 9.35 22.20 5.57
C VAL A 48 9.21 21.10 6.64
N SER A 49 9.53 21.41 7.89
CA SER A 49 9.46 20.43 8.98
C SER A 49 8.03 19.94 9.25
N ILE A 50 7.04 20.84 9.22
CA ILE A 50 5.62 20.50 9.37
C ILE A 50 5.16 19.62 8.21
N GLY A 51 5.53 19.98 6.98
CA GLY A 51 5.22 19.20 5.78
C GLY A 51 5.79 17.77 5.86
N LYS A 52 7.07 17.63 6.23
CA LYS A 52 7.73 16.33 6.40
C LYS A 52 7.11 15.51 7.52
N ARG A 53 6.78 16.12 8.67
CA ARG A 53 6.11 15.41 9.78
C ARG A 53 4.72 14.91 9.38
N SER A 54 3.93 15.73 8.70
CA SER A 54 2.60 15.31 8.23
C SER A 54 2.71 14.15 7.24
N MET A 55 3.70 14.20 6.34
CA MET A 55 3.94 13.13 5.37
C MET A 55 4.43 11.85 6.05
N ALA A 56 5.35 11.95 7.02
CA ALA A 56 5.82 10.81 7.80
C ALA A 56 4.68 10.16 8.60
N ALA A 57 3.85 10.97 9.26
CA ALA A 57 2.68 10.48 9.98
C ALA A 57 1.71 9.73 9.06
N HIS A 58 1.50 10.21 7.83
CA HIS A 58 0.69 9.53 6.83
C HIS A 58 1.27 8.16 6.44
N TYR A 59 2.57 8.08 6.15
CA TYR A 59 3.22 6.79 5.84
C TYR A 59 3.24 5.82 7.03
N VAL A 60 3.43 6.32 8.25
CA VAL A 60 3.34 5.52 9.47
C VAL A 60 1.94 4.95 9.63
N GLN A 61 0.89 5.73 9.38
CA GLN A 61 -0.50 5.22 9.40
C GLN A 61 -0.72 4.13 8.35
N ILE A 62 -0.22 4.29 7.12
CA ILE A 62 -0.30 3.25 6.08
C ILE A 62 0.44 1.99 6.54
N ALA A 63 1.63 2.12 7.11
CA ALA A 63 2.43 1.00 7.58
C ALA A 63 1.73 0.25 8.73
N LEU A 64 1.24 0.97 9.74
CA LEU A 64 0.50 0.40 10.87
C LEU A 64 -0.78 -0.30 10.41
N PHE A 65 -1.53 0.32 9.50
CA PHE A 65 -2.71 -0.33 8.92
C PHE A 65 -2.34 -1.59 8.15
N SER A 66 -1.31 -1.53 7.31
CA SER A 66 -0.85 -2.68 6.53
C SER A 66 -0.47 -3.84 7.47
N PHE A 67 0.28 -3.56 8.52
CA PHE A 67 0.65 -4.55 9.53
C PHE A 67 -0.58 -5.16 10.24
N ALA A 68 -1.49 -4.32 10.72
CA ALA A 68 -2.71 -4.76 11.41
C ALA A 68 -3.61 -5.59 10.48
N ALA A 69 -3.82 -5.15 9.24
CA ALA A 69 -4.62 -5.85 8.24
C ALA A 69 -3.99 -7.17 7.79
N SER A 70 -2.67 -7.33 7.94
CA SER A 70 -1.95 -8.58 7.62
C SER A 70 -2.00 -9.62 8.74
N THR A 71 -2.19 -9.19 9.99
CA THR A 71 -2.19 -10.06 11.17
C THR A 71 -3.21 -11.21 11.10
N PRO A 72 -4.45 -11.03 10.60
CA PRO A 72 -5.42 -12.13 10.52
C PRO A 72 -5.19 -13.08 9.33
N VAL A 73 -4.30 -12.76 8.38
CA VAL A 73 -4.13 -13.58 7.15
C VAL A 73 -3.69 -15.01 7.45
N PRO A 74 -2.71 -15.27 8.34
CA PRO A 74 -2.28 -16.65 8.64
C PRO A 74 -3.36 -17.48 9.31
N THR A 75 -4.12 -16.88 10.23
CA THR A 75 -5.20 -17.58 10.95
C THR A 75 -6.37 -17.86 10.01
N LEU A 76 -6.73 -16.92 9.14
CA LEU A 76 -7.71 -17.14 8.08
C LEU A 76 -7.26 -18.22 7.10
N MET A 77 -6.01 -18.21 6.67
CA MET A 77 -5.46 -19.22 5.76
C MET A 77 -5.47 -20.61 6.39
N MET A 78 -5.07 -20.72 7.65
CA MET A 78 -5.11 -21.97 8.41
C MET A 78 -6.55 -22.47 8.55
N SER A 79 -7.48 -21.61 8.97
CA SER A 79 -8.90 -21.96 9.10
C SER A 79 -9.53 -22.37 7.77
N TRP A 80 -9.20 -21.66 6.69
CA TRP A 80 -9.66 -21.96 5.34
C TRP A 80 -9.22 -23.34 4.88
N ARG A 81 -7.92 -23.67 5.00
CA ARG A 81 -7.37 -24.97 4.62
C ARG A 81 -7.95 -26.15 5.39
N HIS A 82 -8.33 -25.93 6.66
CA HIS A 82 -8.97 -26.95 7.49
C HIS A 82 -10.48 -27.03 7.31
N SER A 83 -11.08 -26.15 6.49
CA SER A 83 -12.52 -26.16 6.27
C SER A 83 -12.94 -27.34 5.38
N ALA A 84 -14.05 -27.98 5.74
CA ALA A 84 -14.63 -29.05 4.91
C ALA A 84 -15.08 -28.54 3.53
N PHE A 85 -15.32 -27.24 3.38
CA PHE A 85 -15.58 -26.63 2.08
C PHE A 85 -14.32 -26.64 1.20
N PHE A 86 -13.20 -26.13 1.71
CA PHE A 86 -11.94 -26.12 0.98
C PHE A 86 -11.53 -27.52 0.54
N LEU A 87 -11.53 -28.50 1.45
CA LEU A 87 -11.15 -29.88 1.13
C LEU A 87 -12.02 -30.47 0.01
N ARG A 88 -13.34 -30.22 0.02
CA ARG A 88 -14.26 -30.68 -1.03
C ARG A 88 -13.99 -30.02 -2.38
N VAL A 89 -13.74 -28.71 -2.39
CA VAL A 89 -13.43 -27.98 -3.63
C VAL A 89 -12.07 -28.39 -4.17
N TRP A 90 -11.09 -28.57 -3.28
CA TRP A 90 -9.75 -29.04 -3.60
C TRP A 90 -9.77 -30.44 -4.22
N GLU A 91 -10.49 -31.39 -3.61
CA GLU A 91 -10.62 -32.76 -4.12
C GLU A 91 -11.24 -32.78 -5.52
N ARG A 92 -12.22 -31.91 -5.79
CA ARG A 92 -12.75 -31.74 -7.15
C ARG A 92 -11.75 -31.10 -8.09
N ALA A 93 -10.99 -30.10 -7.63
CA ALA A 93 -10.02 -29.40 -8.45
C ALA A 93 -8.90 -30.33 -8.94
N ILE A 94 -8.42 -31.24 -8.09
CA ILE A 94 -7.36 -32.20 -8.47
C ILE A 94 -7.84 -33.28 -9.46
N GLN A 95 -9.16 -33.49 -9.58
CA GLN A 95 -9.74 -34.42 -10.55
C GLN A 95 -9.86 -33.83 -11.96
N LEU A 96 -9.66 -32.51 -12.12
CA LEU A 96 -9.72 -31.86 -13.43
C LEU A 96 -8.46 -32.19 -14.25
N ASP A 97 -8.61 -32.22 -15.57
CA ASP A 97 -7.48 -32.36 -16.47
C ASP A 97 -6.54 -31.16 -16.36
N TRP A 98 -5.26 -31.42 -16.63
CA TRP A 98 -4.28 -30.35 -16.80
C TRP A 98 -4.62 -29.52 -18.05
N PRO A 99 -4.47 -28.18 -18.04
CA PRO A 99 -3.92 -27.32 -16.98
C PRO A 99 -4.95 -26.80 -15.96
N THR A 100 -6.22 -27.16 -16.12
CA THR A 100 -7.34 -26.62 -15.36
C THR A 100 -7.24 -26.97 -13.87
N SER A 101 -6.82 -28.20 -13.54
CA SER A 101 -6.55 -28.58 -12.14
C SER A 101 -5.51 -27.67 -11.50
N ALA A 102 -4.35 -27.49 -12.14
CA ALA A 102 -3.29 -26.62 -11.63
C ALA A 102 -3.76 -25.19 -11.41
N LEU A 103 -4.47 -24.61 -12.38
CA LEU A 103 -5.00 -23.25 -12.28
C LEU A 103 -6.03 -23.13 -11.14
N THR A 104 -6.93 -24.10 -11.02
CA THR A 104 -7.98 -24.09 -9.98
C THR A 104 -7.39 -24.25 -8.59
N THR A 105 -6.44 -25.17 -8.42
CA THR A 105 -5.65 -25.37 -7.20
C THR A 105 -4.92 -24.09 -6.81
N LEU A 106 -4.25 -23.41 -7.76
CA LEU A 106 -3.58 -22.14 -7.49
C LEU A 106 -4.54 -21.05 -7.03
N LEU A 107 -5.67 -20.89 -7.72
CA LEU A 107 -6.67 -19.90 -7.36
C LEU A 107 -7.24 -20.18 -5.95
N LEU A 108 -7.47 -21.46 -5.61
CA LEU A 108 -7.98 -21.84 -4.30
C LEU A 108 -6.97 -21.57 -3.17
N GLU A 109 -5.68 -21.74 -3.44
CA GLU A 109 -4.59 -21.40 -2.51
C GLU A 109 -4.38 -19.88 -2.37
N LEU A 110 -4.52 -19.13 -3.46
CA LEU A 110 -4.33 -17.68 -3.45
C LEU A 110 -5.54 -16.93 -2.89
N ALA A 111 -6.75 -17.49 -3.00
CA ALA A 111 -7.98 -16.87 -2.51
C ALA A 111 -7.92 -16.37 -1.06
N PRO A 112 -7.48 -17.16 -0.05
CA PRO A 112 -7.38 -16.71 1.34
C PRO A 112 -6.35 -15.59 1.56
N VAL A 113 -5.45 -15.36 0.60
CA VAL A 113 -4.48 -14.24 0.64
C VAL A 113 -5.07 -13.03 -0.07
N LEU A 114 -5.57 -13.20 -1.31
CA LEU A 114 -6.05 -12.10 -2.15
C LEU A 114 -7.33 -11.44 -1.59
N LEU A 115 -8.24 -12.21 -1.00
CA LEU A 115 -9.50 -11.66 -0.49
C LEU A 115 -9.30 -10.71 0.70
N PRO A 116 -8.55 -11.07 1.77
CA PRO A 116 -8.21 -10.12 2.82
C PRO A 116 -7.42 -8.93 2.31
N PHE A 117 -6.52 -9.15 1.35
CA PHE A 117 -5.72 -8.09 0.73
C PHE A 117 -6.59 -7.04 0.03
N TRP A 118 -7.49 -7.45 -0.85
CA TRP A 118 -8.39 -6.55 -1.55
C TRP A 118 -9.39 -5.89 -0.60
N THR A 119 -9.85 -6.63 0.41
CA THR A 119 -10.70 -6.10 1.48
C THR A 119 -9.98 -5.01 2.27
N ALA A 120 -8.70 -5.22 2.60
CA ALA A 120 -7.88 -4.23 3.30
C ALA A 120 -7.68 -2.96 2.47
N ILE A 121 -7.44 -3.07 1.16
CA ILE A 121 -7.36 -1.91 0.26
C ILE A 121 -8.70 -1.15 0.25
N ALA A 122 -9.81 -1.86 0.06
CA ALA A 122 -11.13 -1.25 0.03
C ALA A 122 -11.44 -0.56 1.36
N LEU A 123 -11.20 -1.24 2.49
CA LEU A 123 -11.41 -0.72 3.83
C LEU A 123 -10.55 0.52 4.09
N TYR A 124 -9.27 0.49 3.71
CA TYR A 124 -8.38 1.65 3.87
C TYR A 124 -8.91 2.88 3.12
N VAL A 125 -9.28 2.71 1.84
CA VAL A 125 -9.81 3.81 1.01
C VAL A 125 -11.12 4.37 1.59
N LEU A 126 -11.96 3.51 2.18
CA LEU A 126 -13.21 3.93 2.83
C LEU A 126 -12.98 4.64 4.17
N LEU A 127 -12.02 4.18 4.97
CA LEU A 127 -11.71 4.70 6.30
C LEU A 127 -10.80 5.94 6.28
N ILE A 128 -10.12 6.23 5.17
CA ILE A 128 -9.19 7.35 5.11
C ILE A 128 -9.90 8.67 5.48
N PRO A 129 -9.28 9.54 6.32
CA PRO A 129 -9.93 10.76 6.77
C PRO A 129 -10.37 11.61 5.57
N ARG A 130 -11.51 12.31 5.69
CA ARG A 130 -12.09 13.12 4.59
C ARG A 130 -11.09 14.09 3.96
N ALA A 131 -10.15 14.61 4.74
CA ALA A 131 -9.07 15.47 4.25
C ALA A 131 -8.22 14.80 3.15
N TYR A 132 -8.00 13.49 3.26
CA TYR A 132 -7.20 12.64 2.37
C TYR A 132 -8.06 11.82 1.40
N ARG A 133 -9.39 11.94 1.47
CA ARG A 133 -10.25 11.19 0.56
C ARG A 133 -10.00 11.71 -0.86
N PRO A 134 -9.69 10.82 -1.82
CA PRO A 134 -9.83 11.19 -3.21
C PRO A 134 -11.23 11.77 -3.41
N THR A 135 -11.36 12.82 -4.22
CA THR A 135 -12.67 13.32 -4.65
C THR A 135 -13.54 12.12 -5.04
N LYS A 136 -14.85 12.14 -4.75
CA LYS A 136 -15.73 10.95 -4.85
C LYS A 136 -15.57 10.17 -6.17
N HIS A 137 -15.23 10.86 -7.27
CA HIS A 137 -14.95 10.31 -8.60
C HIS A 137 -13.60 9.57 -8.77
N ARG A 138 -12.66 9.70 -7.83
CA ARG A 138 -11.29 9.14 -7.89
C ARG A 138 -11.06 7.94 -6.97
N ALA A 139 -12.02 7.58 -6.11
CA ALA A 139 -11.88 6.43 -5.21
C ALA A 139 -11.87 5.08 -5.97
N LEU A 140 -12.78 4.88 -6.92
CA LEU A 140 -12.83 3.65 -7.72
C LEU A 140 -11.56 3.44 -8.57
N PRO A 141 -11.05 4.43 -9.33
CA PRO A 141 -9.77 4.30 -10.03
C PRO A 141 -8.57 4.06 -9.11
N ALA A 142 -8.59 4.55 -7.87
CA ALA A 142 -7.56 4.28 -6.87
C ALA A 142 -7.57 2.81 -6.42
N ILE A 143 -8.74 2.29 -6.08
CA ILE A 143 -8.94 0.88 -5.71
C ILE A 143 -8.54 -0.04 -6.87
N ALA A 144 -9.05 0.25 -8.07
CA ALA A 144 -8.75 -0.53 -9.27
C ALA A 144 -7.25 -0.55 -9.58
N ARG A 145 -6.54 0.58 -9.44
CA ARG A 145 -5.08 0.61 -9.58
C ARG A 145 -4.38 -0.29 -8.57
N GLY A 146 -4.76 -0.22 -7.28
CA GLY A 146 -4.18 -1.10 -6.25
C GLY A 146 -4.41 -2.59 -6.52
N TRP A 147 -5.58 -2.96 -7.05
CA TRP A 147 -5.86 -4.35 -7.45
C TRP A 147 -5.07 -4.76 -8.70
N LEU A 148 -5.00 -3.89 -9.71
CA LEU A 148 -4.29 -4.17 -10.96
C LEU A 148 -2.77 -4.21 -10.80
N THR A 149 -2.18 -3.51 -9.81
CA THR A 149 -0.74 -3.60 -9.53
C THR A 149 -0.38 -4.91 -8.83
N THR A 150 -1.30 -5.50 -8.08
CA THR A 150 -1.00 -6.66 -7.21
C THR A 150 -1.26 -7.98 -7.89
N LEU A 151 -2.32 -8.05 -8.70
CA LEU A 151 -2.66 -9.27 -9.42
C LEU A 151 -1.50 -9.83 -10.27
N PRO A 152 -0.78 -9.03 -11.10
CA PRO A 152 0.30 -9.55 -11.92
C PRO A 152 1.50 -10.02 -11.10
N ALA A 153 1.81 -9.33 -10.00
CA ALA A 153 2.91 -9.72 -9.11
C ALA A 153 2.62 -11.06 -8.43
N PHE A 154 1.40 -11.28 -7.94
CA PHE A 154 0.98 -12.55 -7.36
C PHE A 154 0.89 -13.67 -8.38
N LEU A 155 0.36 -13.40 -9.58
CA LEU A 155 0.30 -14.38 -10.67
C LEU A 155 1.70 -14.78 -11.16
N LEU A 156 2.61 -13.81 -11.31
CA LEU A 156 4.00 -14.07 -11.69
C LEU A 156 4.71 -14.89 -10.62
N ALA A 157 4.58 -14.51 -9.34
CA ALA A 157 5.16 -15.28 -8.24
C ALA A 157 4.61 -16.72 -8.19
N GLY A 158 3.29 -16.88 -8.32
CA GLY A 158 2.63 -18.18 -8.40
C GLY A 158 3.10 -19.02 -9.59
N PHE A 159 3.22 -18.41 -10.77
CA PHE A 159 3.72 -19.06 -11.97
C PHE A 159 5.19 -19.48 -11.83
N LEU A 160 6.05 -18.62 -11.28
CA LEU A 160 7.45 -18.95 -11.03
C LEU A 160 7.56 -20.11 -10.04
N LEU A 161 6.81 -20.08 -8.93
CA LEU A 161 6.74 -21.20 -7.99
C LEU A 161 6.30 -22.49 -8.71
N MET A 162 5.23 -22.42 -9.50
CA MET A 162 4.79 -23.56 -10.30
C MET A 162 5.84 -24.06 -11.28
N HIS A 163 6.60 -23.18 -11.91
CA HIS A 163 7.65 -23.57 -12.85
C HIS A 163 8.81 -24.26 -12.12
N PHE A 164 9.28 -23.67 -11.02
CA PHE A 164 10.35 -24.21 -10.19
C PHE A 164 9.99 -25.58 -9.60
N PHE A 165 8.76 -25.73 -9.12
CA PHE A 165 8.31 -26.98 -8.49
C PHE A 165 7.77 -27.99 -9.51
N GLY A 166 7.09 -27.53 -10.56
CA GLY A 166 6.41 -28.35 -11.57
C GLY A 166 7.35 -29.12 -12.51
N GLN A 167 8.60 -28.69 -12.67
CA GLN A 167 9.61 -29.47 -13.41
C GLN A 167 9.92 -30.84 -12.77
N HIS A 168 9.43 -31.12 -11.55
CA HIS A 168 9.72 -32.37 -10.84
C HIS A 168 8.61 -33.41 -10.88
N GLY A 169 7.59 -33.30 -11.75
CA GLY A 169 6.71 -34.41 -12.19
C GLY A 169 5.97 -35.25 -11.13
N THR A 170 6.14 -34.97 -9.83
CA THR A 170 5.78 -35.86 -8.71
C THR A 170 4.99 -35.15 -7.61
N LEU A 171 4.66 -33.86 -7.79
CA LEU A 171 3.91 -33.07 -6.82
C LEU A 171 2.51 -33.61 -6.51
N HIS A 172 1.84 -34.23 -7.49
CA HIS A 172 0.51 -34.80 -7.28
C HIS A 172 0.46 -35.90 -6.21
N ARG A 173 1.59 -36.56 -5.88
CA ARG A 173 1.66 -37.58 -4.82
C ARG A 173 2.37 -37.12 -3.54
N ALA A 174 3.18 -36.06 -3.59
CA ALA A 174 3.96 -35.61 -2.43
C ALA A 174 3.27 -34.51 -1.59
N ALA A 175 2.26 -33.82 -2.14
CA ALA A 175 1.65 -32.63 -1.54
C ALA A 175 1.08 -32.80 -0.11
N PRO A 176 0.29 -33.84 0.22
CA PRO A 176 -0.42 -33.86 1.51
C PRO A 176 0.48 -34.13 2.73
N ARG A 177 1.73 -34.59 2.55
CA ARG A 177 2.63 -34.90 3.68
C ARG A 177 3.60 -33.78 4.06
N MET A 178 3.84 -32.80 3.19
CA MET A 178 4.77 -31.69 3.48
C MET A 178 4.09 -30.45 4.10
N GLU A 179 2.76 -30.41 4.16
CA GLU A 179 2.02 -29.23 4.62
C GLU A 179 1.73 -29.16 6.13
N ALA A 180 1.68 -30.28 6.84
CA ALA A 180 1.25 -30.30 8.24
C ALA A 180 2.26 -29.71 9.24
N LEU A 181 3.50 -29.44 8.82
CA LEU A 181 4.60 -29.04 9.72
C LEU A 181 5.43 -27.84 9.23
N ASN A 182 5.06 -27.19 8.13
CA ASN A 182 5.98 -26.24 7.51
C ASN A 182 5.85 -24.83 8.12
N PRO A 183 6.88 -24.30 8.81
CA PRO A 183 6.95 -22.89 9.24
C PRO A 183 6.99 -21.88 8.05
N LEU A 184 6.77 -22.36 6.83
CA LEU A 184 6.68 -21.61 5.58
C LEU A 184 5.38 -20.76 5.42
N SER A 185 4.51 -20.69 6.41
CA SER A 185 3.48 -19.62 6.46
C SER A 185 4.07 -18.24 6.75
N LEU A 186 5.30 -18.17 7.29
CA LEU A 186 6.06 -16.92 7.50
C LEU A 186 6.39 -16.17 6.21
N PRO A 187 6.91 -16.81 5.13
CA PRO A 187 7.11 -16.16 3.84
C PRO A 187 5.85 -15.46 3.34
N ALA A 188 4.68 -16.08 3.46
CA ALA A 188 3.41 -15.47 3.03
C ALA A 188 3.14 -14.14 3.76
N ILE A 189 3.41 -14.07 5.06
CA ILE A 189 3.31 -12.81 5.85
C ILE A 189 4.35 -11.78 5.40
N LEU A 190 5.60 -12.23 5.19
CA LEU A 190 6.71 -11.38 4.77
C LEU A 190 6.50 -10.75 3.40
N TYR A 191 5.78 -11.41 2.49
CA TYR A 191 5.40 -10.82 1.20
C TYR A 191 4.15 -9.94 1.29
N PHE A 192 3.22 -10.27 2.18
CA PHE A 192 1.93 -9.60 2.27
C PHE A 192 2.04 -8.16 2.78
N VAL A 193 2.76 -7.94 3.89
CA VAL A 193 2.94 -6.60 4.48
C VAL A 193 3.53 -5.59 3.49
N PRO A 194 4.69 -5.86 2.84
CA PRO A 194 5.27 -4.90 1.90
C PRO A 194 4.43 -4.76 0.63
N SER A 195 3.79 -5.83 0.14
CA SER A 195 2.90 -5.76 -1.02
C SER A 195 1.69 -4.87 -0.73
N LEU A 196 1.07 -5.01 0.44
CA LEU A 196 -0.08 -4.19 0.84
C LEU A 196 0.34 -2.74 1.03
N PHE A 197 1.47 -2.51 1.68
CA PHE A 197 2.04 -1.18 1.86
C PHE A 197 2.28 -0.47 0.52
N LEU A 198 2.97 -1.13 -0.42
CA LEU A 198 3.25 -0.57 -1.75
C LEU A 198 1.98 -0.30 -2.54
N SER A 199 0.99 -1.19 -2.41
CA SER A 199 -0.29 -1.06 -3.12
C SER A 199 -1.15 0.06 -2.58
N LEU A 200 -1.12 0.28 -1.26
CA LEU A 200 -1.76 1.44 -0.65
C LEU A 200 -1.06 2.73 -1.07
N ILE A 201 0.27 2.76 -1.12
CA ILE A 201 1.00 3.92 -1.66
C ILE A 201 0.62 4.20 -3.12
N ALA A 202 0.53 3.18 -3.96
CA ALA A 202 0.16 3.33 -5.38
C ALA A 202 -1.31 3.72 -5.58
N ALA A 203 -2.20 3.24 -4.71
CA ALA A 203 -3.62 3.55 -4.76
C ALA A 203 -3.91 4.99 -4.31
N LEU A 204 -3.14 5.51 -3.35
CA LEU A 204 -3.43 6.79 -2.73
C LEU A 204 -2.93 7.98 -3.56
N PRO A 205 -3.72 9.05 -3.68
CA PRO A 205 -3.18 10.33 -4.10
C PRO A 205 -2.16 10.81 -3.06
N LEU A 206 -1.14 11.54 -3.52
CA LEU A 206 -0.19 12.23 -2.64
C LEU A 206 -0.93 12.98 -1.52
N PRO A 207 -0.37 13.04 -0.30
CA PRO A 207 -1.05 13.61 0.84
C PRO A 207 -1.60 15.02 0.52
N PRO A 208 -2.88 15.28 0.85
CA PRO A 208 -3.56 16.55 0.66
C PRO A 208 -2.85 17.68 1.40
N ARG A 209 -3.07 18.91 0.92
CA ARG A 209 -2.53 20.13 1.50
C ARG A 209 -2.94 20.21 2.99
N PRO A 210 -2.02 20.48 3.94
CA PRO A 210 -2.43 20.85 5.28
C PRO A 210 -3.36 22.08 5.19
N PRO A 211 -4.46 22.13 5.97
CA PRO A 211 -5.32 23.30 5.98
C PRO A 211 -4.49 24.49 6.45
N LEU A 212 -4.36 25.50 5.59
CA LEU A 212 -3.84 26.79 5.99
C LEU A 212 -4.70 27.25 7.16
N ARG A 213 -4.11 27.34 8.36
CA ARG A 213 -4.77 28.05 9.45
C ARG A 213 -4.96 29.47 8.94
N ALA A 214 -6.21 29.83 8.67
CA ALA A 214 -6.60 31.22 8.51
C ALA A 214 -6.35 31.87 9.86
N ASN A 215 -5.14 32.39 10.04
CA ASN A 215 -4.85 33.28 11.15
C ASN A 215 -5.72 34.52 10.93
N ARG A 216 -6.78 34.61 11.73
CA ARG A 216 -7.45 35.87 12.04
C ARG A 216 -6.72 36.51 13.21
#